data_AF-A0A1Q5ZU53-F1
#
_entry.id   AF-A0A1Q5ZU53-F1
#
_cell.length_a   1.000
_cell.length_b   1.000
_cell.length_c   1.000
_cell.angle_alpha   90.00
_cell.angle_beta   90.00
_cell.angle_gamma   90.00
#
_symmetry.space_group_name_H-M   'P 1'
#
loop_
_entity.id
_entity.type
_entity.pdbx_description
1 polymer ?
#
loop_
_entity_poly.entity_id
_entity_poly.type
_entity_poly.pdbx_seq_one_letter_code
_entity_poly.pdbx_strand_id
1 'polypeptide(L)' 'MLNIAEGSTGQTKAVFKLFLSYALRSAIEVVSCLFIARKRGYISDEKFKTLYDEYEALVKMITALKKSI' A
#
# COMPACT_ATOMS: atom_id res chain seq x y z
N MET A 1 2.83 1.86 6.45
CA MET A 1 3.97 2.66 6.94
C MET A 1 5.00 1.80 7.68
N LEU A 2 4.59 0.93 8.62
CA LEU A 2 5.51 0.09 9.41
C LEU A 2 6.50 -0.74 8.56
N ASN A 3 6.01 -1.50 7.57
CA ASN A 3 6.88 -2.35 6.74
C ASN A 3 7.94 -1.58 5.93
N ILE A 4 7.63 -0.36 5.48
CA ILE A 4 8.57 0.46 4.68
C ILE A 4 9.70 0.97 5.59
N ALA A 5 9.33 1.51 6.77
CA ALA A 5 10.28 2.00 7.75
C ALA A 5 11.19 0.87 8.27
N GLU A 6 10.60 -0.28 8.60
CA GLU A 6 11.34 -1.46 9.05
C GLU A 6 12.37 -1.92 8.01
N GLY A 7 11.93 -2.07 6.75
CA GLY A 7 12.83 -2.44 5.66
C GLY A 7 13.93 -1.43 5.36
N SER A 8 13.68 -0.13 5.58
CA SER A 8 14.66 0.94 5.35
C SER A 8 15.83 0.93 6.33
N THR A 9 15.64 0.31 7.50
CA THR A 9 16.71 0.13 8.51
C THR A 9 17.48 -1.19 8.32
N GLY A 10 17.01 -2.05 7.41
CA GLY A 10 17.64 -3.34 7.10
C GLY A 10 19.00 -3.19 6.41
N GLN A 11 19.92 -4.10 6.71
CA GLN A 11 21.33 -4.01 6.29
C GLN A 11 21.56 -4.24 4.78
N THR A 12 20.58 -4.73 4.01
CA THR A 12 20.76 -5.01 2.57
C THR A 12 19.55 -4.62 1.72
N LYS A 13 19.83 -4.32 0.44
CA LYS A 13 18.80 -4.06 -0.59
C LYS A 13 17.81 -5.21 -0.77
N ALA A 14 18.27 -6.46 -0.62
CA ALA A 14 17.41 -7.64 -0.73
C ALA A 14 16.36 -7.68 0.39
N VAL A 15 16.77 -7.41 1.62
CA VAL A 15 15.85 -7.30 2.78
C VAL A 15 14.88 -6.15 2.57
N PHE A 16 15.35 -4.99 2.11
CA PHE A 16 14.46 -3.86 1.85
C PHE A 16 13.40 -4.19 0.78
N LYS A 17 13.78 -4.86 -0.33
CA LYS A 17 12.82 -5.34 -1.36
C LYS A 17 11.76 -6.30 -0.82
N LEU A 18 12.14 -7.17 0.12
CA LEU A 18 11.19 -8.08 0.78
C LEU A 18 10.16 -7.29 1.58
N PHE A 19 10.61 -6.33 2.39
CA PHE A 19 9.74 -5.46 3.18
C PHE A 19 8.82 -4.57 2.33
N LEU A 20 9.30 -4.05 1.19
CA LEU A 20 8.43 -3.35 0.22
C LEU A 20 7.35 -4.28 -0.37
N SER A 21 7.65 -5.58 -0.51
CA SER A 21 6.66 -6.56 -0.96
C SER A 21 5.59 -6.82 0.12
N TYR A 22 5.97 -6.84 1.40
CA TYR A 22 5.01 -6.88 2.50
C TYR A 22 4.15 -5.61 2.56
N ALA A 23 4.74 -4.43 2.34
CA ALA A 23 3.99 -3.18 2.26
C ALA A 23 2.93 -3.21 1.13
N LEU A 24 3.28 -3.73 -0.05
CA LEU A 24 2.33 -3.92 -1.16
C LEU A 24 1.20 -4.88 -0.79
N ARG A 25 1.51 -6.00 -0.13
CA ARG A 25 0.49 -6.97 0.29
C ARG A 25 -0.50 -6.36 1.28
N SER A 26 -0.02 -5.61 2.28
CA SER A 26 -0.88 -4.89 3.21
C SER A 26 -1.76 -3.84 2.52
N ALA A 27 -1.23 -3.16 1.49
CA ALA A 27 -2.03 -2.21 0.72
C ALA A 27 -3.19 -2.92 -0.02
N ILE A 28 -2.98 -4.12 -0.55
CA ILE A 28 -4.03 -4.93 -1.22
C ILE A 28 -5.14 -5.32 -0.23
N GLU A 29 -4.78 -5.63 1.01
CA GLU A 29 -5.77 -5.92 2.07
C GLU A 29 -6.63 -4.68 2.36
N VAL A 30 -6.02 -3.51 2.49
CA VAL A 30 -6.73 -2.23 2.71
C VAL A 30 -7.70 -1.92 1.57
N VAL A 31 -7.27 -2.03 0.30
CA VAL A 31 -8.19 -1.74 -0.82
C VAL A 31 -9.35 -2.74 -0.87
N SER A 32 -9.11 -3.99 -0.52
CA SER A 32 -10.17 -5.01 -0.40
C SER A 32 -11.20 -4.60 0.66
N CYS A 33 -10.75 -4.10 1.81
CA CYS A 33 -11.63 -3.54 2.84
C CYS A 33 -12.40 -2.30 2.36
N LEU A 34 -11.77 -1.41 1.58
CA LEU A 34 -12.45 -0.25 0.98
C LEU A 34 -13.62 -0.67 0.07
N PHE A 35 -13.42 -1.69 -0.77
CA PHE A 35 -14.47 -2.23 -1.62
C PHE A 35 -15.64 -2.80 -0.81
N ILE A 36 -15.35 -3.53 0.27
CA ILE A 36 -16.37 -4.07 1.18
C ILE A 36 -17.12 -2.93 1.88
N ALA A 37 -16.41 -1.92 2.38
CA ALA A 37 -16.99 -0.76 3.05
C ALA A 37 -17.93 0.03 2.12
N ARG A 38 -17.52 0.27 0.87
CA ARG A 38 -18.38 0.88 -0.16
C ARG A 38 -19.62 0.03 -0.42
N LYS A 39 -19.45 -1.28 -0.63
CA LYS A 39 -20.56 -2.21 -0.90
C LYS A 39 -21.57 -2.26 0.24
N ARG A 40 -21.13 -2.09 1.49
CA ARG A 40 -21.99 -2.06 2.69
C ARG A 40 -22.56 -0.67 3.01
N GLY A 41 -22.24 0.35 2.20
CA GLY A 41 -22.69 1.73 2.42
C GLY A 41 -22.05 2.41 3.64
N TYR A 42 -20.90 1.91 4.12
CA TYR A 42 -20.19 2.52 5.25
C TYR A 42 -19.41 3.78 4.85
N ILE A 43 -19.15 3.96 3.56
CA ILE A 43 -18.50 5.14 2.98
C ILE A 43 -19.23 5.54 1.69
N SER A 44 -19.25 6.84 1.39
CA SER A 44 -19.78 7.34 0.13
C SER A 44 -18.86 6.98 -1.05
N ASP A 45 -19.39 7.01 -2.27
CA ASP A 45 -18.60 6.79 -3.48
C ASP A 45 -17.50 7.85 -3.65
N GLU A 46 -17.76 9.10 -3.27
CA GLU A 46 -16.76 10.17 -3.25
C GLU A 46 -15.61 9.87 -2.29
N LYS A 47 -15.94 9.39 -1.08
CA LYS A 47 -14.93 9.02 -0.08
C LYS A 47 -14.15 7.79 -0.52
N PHE A 48 -14.82 6.81 -1.11
CA PHE A 48 -14.17 5.65 -1.72
C PHE A 48 -13.19 6.08 -2.81
N LYS A 49 -13.61 6.95 -3.73
CA LYS A 49 -12.77 7.43 -4.82
C LYS A 49 -11.50 8.10 -4.28
N THR A 50 -11.65 9.00 -3.30
CA THR A 50 -10.52 9.68 -2.67
C THR A 50 -9.52 8.68 -2.06
N LEU A 51 -10.02 7.73 -1.27
CA LEU A 51 -9.18 6.71 -0.62
C LEU A 51 -8.54 5.75 -1.63
N TYR A 52 -9.24 5.44 -2.72
CA TYR A 52 -8.73 4.59 -3.79
C TYR A 52 -7.61 5.30 -4.58
N ASP A 53 -7.78 6.58 -4.90
CA ASP A 53 -6.76 7.38 -5.57
C ASP A 53 -5.47 7.48 -4.71
N GLU A 54 -5.62 7.68 -3.39
CA GLU A 54 -4.50 7.66 -2.43
C GLU A 54 -3.80 6.30 -2.38
N TYR A 55 -4.57 5.21 -2.33
CA TYR A 55 -4.04 3.85 -2.41
C TYR A 55 -3.25 3.61 -3.71
N GLU A 56 -3.78 4.05 -4.85
CA GLU A 56 -3.14 3.87 -6.15
C GLU A 56 -1.81 4.63 -6.23
N ALA A 57 -1.80 5.87 -5.76
CA ALA A 57 -0.58 6.67 -5.65
C ALA A 57 0.47 5.97 -4.75
N LEU A 58 0.06 5.44 -3.60
CA LEU A 58 0.95 4.73 -2.69
C LEU A 58 1.55 3.46 -3.34
N VAL A 59 0.75 2.65 -4.01
CA VAL A 59 1.22 1.43 -4.69
C VAL A 59 2.21 1.77 -5.82
N LYS A 60 1.94 2.84 -6.58
CA LYS A 60 2.87 3.33 -7.62
C LYS A 60 4.20 3.74 -7.02
N MET A 61 4.19 4.51 -5.92
CA MET A 61 5.41 4.93 -5.23
C MET A 61 6.23 3.75 -4.69
N ILE A 62 5.58 2.80 -4.01
CA ILE A 62 6.26 1.61 -3.46
C ILE A 62 6.85 0.75 -4.59
N THR A 63 6.12 0.57 -5.69
CA THR A 63 6.58 -0.21 -6.85
C THR A 63 7.77 0.45 -7.53
N ALA A 64 7.71 1.77 -7.73
CA ALA A 64 8.81 2.55 -8.31
C ALA A 64 10.07 2.47 -7.43
N LEU A 65 9.90 2.65 -6.11
CA LEU A 65 11.00 2.53 -5.15
C LEU A 65 11.63 1.13 -5.20
N LYS A 66 10.82 0.07 -5.16
CA LYS A 66 11.30 -1.32 -5.23
C LYS A 66 12.10 -1.61 -6.51
N LYS A 67 11.75 -0.98 -7.63
CA LYS A 67 12.47 -1.10 -8.91
C LYS A 67 13.80 -0.33 -8.91
N SER A 68 13.87 0.78 -8.17
CA SER A 68 15.07 1.65 -8.13
C SER A 68 16.21 1.13 -7.25
N ILE A 69 15.90 0.32 -6.24
CA ILE A 69 16.88 -0.23 -5.30
C ILE A 69 17.49 -1.54 -5.80
#